data_AF-A0A924E798-F1
#
_entry.id   AF-A0A924E798-F1
#
_cell.length_a   1.000
_cell.length_b   1.000
_cell.length_c   1.000
_cell.angle_alpha   90.00
_cell.angle_beta   90.00
_cell.angle_gamma   90.00
#
_symmetry.space_group_name_H-M   'P 1'
#
loop_
_entity.id
_entity.type
_entity.pdbx_description
1 polymer ?
#
loop_
_entity_poly.entity_id
_entity_poly.type
_entity_poly.pdbx_seq_one_letter_code
_entity_poly.pdbx_strand_id
1 'polypeptide(L)' 'MKLSDNKATLSFSNGSPSIELPVYQGSVGPDVVDIRKLYAQTGLFTYDPGFLSTAAC' A
#
# COMPACT_ATOMS: atom_id res chain seq x y z
N MET A 1 8.62 11.25 5.88
CA MET A 1 8.44 9.83 6.25
C MET A 1 9.72 9.07 6.00
N LYS A 2 10.02 8.05 6.79
CA LYS A 2 11.19 7.17 6.62
C LYS A 2 10.72 5.83 6.05
N LEU A 3 11.47 5.26 5.10
CA LEU A 3 11.19 3.88 4.65
C LEU A 3 11.38 2.91 5.82
N SER A 4 10.39 2.05 6.06
CA SER A 4 10.43 1.01 7.09
C SER A 4 11.23 -0.20 6.62
N ASP A 5 11.78 -0.96 7.57
CA ASP A 5 12.39 -2.26 7.30
C ASP A 5 11.33 -3.34 7.00
N ASN A 6 10.06 -3.08 7.38
CA ASN A 6 8.93 -3.96 7.11
C ASN A 6 8.31 -3.67 5.75
N LYS A 7 7.74 -4.71 5.14
CA LYS A 7 6.95 -4.62 3.90
C LYS A 7 5.55 -5.18 4.14
N ALA A 8 4.58 -4.65 3.40
CA ALA A 8 3.24 -5.22 3.34
C ALA A 8 3.15 -6.20 2.17
N THR A 9 2.47 -7.32 2.37
CA THR A 9 2.20 -8.30 1.30
C THR A 9 0.72 -8.27 0.96
N LEU A 10 0.40 -8.02 -0.30
CA LEU A 10 -0.96 -8.17 -0.83
C LEU A 10 -1.06 -9.50 -1.56
N SER A 11 -1.85 -10.43 -1.04
CA SER A 11 -2.14 -11.73 -1.63
C SER A 11 -3.52 -11.76 -2.26
N PHE A 12 -3.68 -12.55 -3.32
CA PHE A 12 -4.92 -12.66 -4.07
C PHE A 12 -5.48 -14.09 -4.04
N SER A 13 -6.75 -14.23 -3.66
CA SER A 13 -7.43 -15.53 -3.64
C SER A 13 -7.79 -16.05 -5.03
N ASN A 14 -7.67 -15.23 -6.08
CA ASN A 14 -7.95 -15.61 -7.46
C ASN A 14 -6.73 -16.29 -8.14
N GLY A 15 -5.67 -16.58 -7.40
CA GLY A 15 -4.45 -17.21 -7.90
C GLY A 15 -3.45 -16.26 -8.56
N SER A 16 -3.73 -14.95 -8.58
CA SER A 16 -2.73 -13.96 -9.04
C SER A 16 -1.53 -13.92 -8.09
N PRO A 17 -0.31 -13.67 -8.61
CA PRO A 17 0.87 -13.56 -7.75
C PRO A 17 0.73 -12.47 -6.70
N SER A 18 1.14 -12.77 -5.46
CA SER A 18 1.24 -11.77 -4.40
C SER A 18 2.28 -10.71 -4.76
N ILE A 19 2.08 -9.50 -4.26
CA ILE A 19 3.04 -8.40 -4.42
C ILE A 19 3.50 -7.89 -3.05
N GLU A 20 4.72 -7.35 -3.02
CA GLU A 20 5.25 -6.62 -1.87
C GLU A 20 5.10 -5.12 -2.09
N LEU A 21 4.63 -4.43 -1.07
CA LEU A 21 4.44 -2.98 -1.04
C LEU A 21 5.33 -2.37 0.05
N PRO A 22 6.05 -1.27 -0.25
CA PRO A 22 6.85 -0.58 0.75
C PRO A 22 5.96 -0.02 1.88
N VAL A 23 6.47 -0.04 3.10
CA VAL A 23 5.85 0.63 4.25
C VAL A 23 6.70 1.82 4.63
N TYR A 24 6.07 2.96 4.89
CA TYR A 24 6.74 4.15 5.39
C TYR A 24 6.25 4.48 6.79
N GLN A 25 7.19 4.84 7.65
CA GLN A 25 6.92 5.28 9.01
C GLN A 25 6.89 6.81 9.10
N GLY A 26 5.85 7.32 9.74
CA GLY A 26 5.74 8.72 10.13
C GLY A 26 6.59 9.05 11.36
N SER A 27 6.94 10.33 11.55
CA SER A 27 7.56 10.76 12.82
C SER A 27 6.59 10.66 14.00
N VAL A 28 5.30 10.87 13.73
CA VAL A 28 4.15 10.68 14.61
C VAL A 28 3.02 10.13 13.75
N GLY A 29 2.13 9.32 14.34
CA GLY A 29 0.96 8.77 13.64
C GLY A 29 1.20 7.39 13.04
N PRO A 30 0.26 6.91 12.21
CA PRO A 30 0.31 5.55 11.66
C PRO A 30 1.36 5.41 10.55
N ASP A 31 1.78 4.16 10.34
CA ASP A 31 2.54 3.76 9.15
C ASP A 31 1.63 3.78 7.91
N VAL A 32 2.22 4.00 6.74
CA VAL A 32 1.51 4.03 5.46
C VAL A 32 2.07 3.00 4.49
N VAL A 33 1.19 2.33 3.75
CA VAL A 33 1.56 1.41 2.67
C VAL A 33 1.58 2.17 1.36
N ASP A 34 2.72 2.14 0.66
CA ASP A 34 2.87 2.82 -0.61
C ASP A 34 2.30 2.01 -1.77
N ILE A 35 1.13 2.44 -2.23
CA ILE A 35 0.38 1.82 -3.33
C ILE A 35 0.64 2.50 -4.69
N ARG A 36 1.62 3.41 -4.82
CA ARG A 36 1.86 4.16 -6.09
C ARG A 36 2.11 3.26 -7.29
N LYS A 37 2.63 2.05 -7.08
CA LYS A 37 2.89 1.05 -8.13
C LYS A 37 1.83 -0.05 -8.23
N LEU A 38 0.76 0.01 -7.43
CA LEU A 38 -0.26 -1.04 -7.34
C LEU A 38 -0.87 -1.35 -8.72
N TYR A 39 -1.34 -0.32 -9.44
CA TYR A 39 -1.96 -0.51 -10.74
C TYR A 39 -0.99 -1.11 -11.77
N ALA A 40 0.26 -0.63 -11.81
CA ALA A 40 1.26 -1.14 -12.73
C ALA A 40 1.64 -2.62 -12.46
N GLN A 41 1.53 -3.06 -11.21
CA GLN A 41 1.86 -4.44 -10.80
C GLN A 41 0.68 -5.40 -10.90
N THR A 42 -0.56 -4.92 -10.72
CA THR A 42 -1.73 -5.80 -10.51
C THR A 42 -2.90 -5.51 -11.44
N GLY A 43 -2.92 -4.34 -12.09
CA GLY A 43 -4.08 -3.86 -12.85
C GLY A 43 -5.27 -3.42 -11.98
N LEU A 44 -5.10 -3.36 -10.65
CA LEU A 44 -6.16 -3.01 -9.71
C LEU A 44 -6.03 -1.57 -9.18
N PHE A 45 -7.16 -1.02 -8.77
CA PHE A 45 -7.24 0.19 -7.96
C PHE A 45 -7.68 -0.14 -6.53
N THR A 46 -7.40 0.75 -5.60
CA THR A 46 -8.08 0.76 -4.32
C THR A 46 -9.48 1.38 -4.48
N TYR A 47 -10.41 0.95 -3.63
CA TYR A 47 -11.73 1.54 -3.54
C TYR A 47 -11.92 2.10 -2.13
N ASP A 48 -11.76 3.42 -2.00
CA ASP A 48 -11.81 4.14 -0.72
C ASP A 48 -12.62 5.45 -0.90
N PRO A 49 -13.96 5.38 -0.95
CA PRO A 49 -14.80 6.56 -1.15
C PRO A 49 -14.61 7.54 0.02
N GLY A 50 -14.18 8.77 -0.31
CA GLY A 50 -13.91 9.81 0.69
C GLY A 50 -12.48 9.79 1.24
N PHE A 51 -11.61 8.90 0.74
CA PHE A 51 -10.18 8.88 1.10
C PHE A 51 -9.90 8.68 2.59
N LEU A 52 -10.81 8.02 3.32
CA LEU A 52 -10.71 7.87 4.77
C LEU A 52 -9.48 7.05 5.18
N SER A 53 -9.05 6.11 4.32
CA SER A 53 -7.89 5.26 4.53
C SER A 53 -6.79 5.51 3.48
N THR A 54 -6.74 6.73 2.92
CA THR A 54 -5.74 7.12 1.92
C THR A 54 -4.94 8.34 2.39
N ALA A 55 -3.66 8.15 2.66
CA ALA A 55 -2.74 9.26 2.94
C ALA A 55 -2.35 9.97 1.63
N ALA A 56 -2.70 11.25 1.50
CA ALA A 56 -2.58 12.00 0.24
C ALA A 56 -1.35 12.93 0.15
N CYS A 57 -0.66 13.22 1.26
CA CYS A 57 0.52 14.10 1.30
C CYS A 57 1.55 13.74 2.38
#